data_AF-A0A931M2V3-F1
#
_entry.id   AF-A0A931M2V3-F1
#
_cell.length_a   1.000
_cell.length_b   1.000
_cell.length_c   1.000
_cell.angle_alpha   90.00
_cell.angle_beta   90.00
_cell.angle_gamma   90.00
#
_symmetry.space_group_name_H-M   'P 1'
#
loop_
_entity.id
_entity.type
_entity.pdbx_description
1 polymer ?
#
loop_
_entity_poly.entity_id
_entity_poly.type
_entity_poly.pdbx_seq_one_letter_code
_entity_poly.pdbx_strand_id
1 'polypeptide(L)' 'MKTILRLLSLPFIALIKLYQWIISPWLGPSCRYTPTCSQYGIEAFKKYGVFKGFWLT' A
#
# COMPACT_ATOMS: atom_id res chain seq x y z
N MET A 1 -7.25 17.14 -11.57
CA MET A 1 -7.79 15.77 -11.39
C MET A 1 -6.78 14.78 -10.78
N LYS A 2 -5.53 14.67 -11.27
CA LYS A 2 -4.56 13.65 -10.79
C LYS A 2 -4.14 13.80 -9.32
N THR A 3 -4.12 15.03 -8.78
CA THR A 3 -3.77 15.33 -7.38
C THR A 3 -4.83 14.88 -6.38
N ILE A 4 -6.12 15.11 -6.67
CA ILE A 4 -7.24 14.61 -5.86
C ILE A 4 -7.20 13.08 -5.74
N LEU A 5 -6.92 12.39 -6.86
CA LEU A 5 -6.81 10.92 -6.89
C LEU A 5 -5.60 10.38 -6.12
N ARG A 6 -4.55 11.18 -5.94
CA ARG A 6 -3.41 10.85 -5.07
C ARG A 6 -3.70 11.16 -3.60
N LEU A 7 -4.50 12.18 -3.32
CA LEU A 7 -4.93 12.48 -1.95
C LEU A 7 -5.86 11.40 -1.42
N LEU A 8 -6.76 10.90 -2.27
CA LEU A 8 -7.68 9.80 -1.96
C LEU A 8 -6.99 8.46 -1.69
N SER A 9 -5.72 8.27 -2.11
CA SER A 9 -4.97 7.06 -1.82
C SER A 9 -4.21 7.09 -0.48
N LEU A 10 -4.11 8.26 0.17
CA LEU A 10 -3.51 8.40 1.50
C LEU A 10 -4.14 7.52 2.59
N PRO A 11 -5.48 7.43 2.75
CA PRO A 11 -6.07 6.55 3.77
C PRO A 11 -5.73 5.08 3.54
N PHE A 12 -5.68 4.62 2.28
CA PHE A 12 -5.30 3.24 1.95
C PHE A 12 -3.84 2.95 2.26
N ILE A 13 -2.93 3.88 1.91
CA ILE A 13 -1.51 3.77 2.28
C ILE A 13 -1.35 3.75 3.81
N ALA A 14 -2.12 4.57 4.53
CA ALA A 14 -2.10 4.60 5.99
C ALA A 14 -2.58 3.27 6.61
N LEU A 15 -3.63 2.66 6.07
CA LEU A 15 -4.10 1.33 6.50
C LEU A 15 -3.02 0.26 6.30
N ILE A 16 -2.36 0.23 5.14
CA ILE A 16 -1.29 -0.73 4.86
C ILE A 16 -0.12 -0.52 5.82
N LYS A 17 0.27 0.73 6.09
CA LYS A 17 1.32 1.03 7.07
C LYS A 17 0.92 0.67 8.49
N LEU A 18 -0.33 0.89 8.88
CA LEU A 18 -0.85 0.52 10.19
C LEU A 18 -0.78 -1.00 10.36
N TYR A 19 -1.17 -1.77 9.34
CA TYR A 19 -0.99 -3.21 9.31
C TYR A 19 0.50 -3.61 9.43
N GLN A 20 1.39 -2.94 8.70
CA GLN A 20 2.84 -3.18 8.79
C GLN A 20 3.43 -2.88 10.18
N TRP A 21 2.86 -1.94 10.93
CA TRP A 21 3.36 -1.59 12.27
C TRP A 21 2.75 -2.42 13.38
N ILE A 22 1.45 -2.76 13.29
CA ILE A 22 0.75 -3.46 14.35
C ILE A 22 0.82 -4.97 14.17
N ILE A 23 0.64 -5.47 12.94
CA ILE A 23 0.41 -6.89 12.68
C ILE A 23 1.66 -7.55 12.10
N SER A 24 2.40 -6.89 11.20
CA SER A 24 3.60 -7.48 10.58
C SER A 24 4.70 -7.90 11.57
N PRO A 25 4.97 -7.20 12.69
CA PRO A 25 6.00 -7.63 13.64
C PRO A 25 5.65 -8.96 14.32
N TRP A 26 4.35 -9.26 14.47
CA TRP A 26 3.85 -10.47 15.09
C TRP A 26 3.88 -11.68 14.16
N LEU A 27 3.79 -11.46 12.84
CA LEU A 27 3.80 -12.51 11.83
C LEU A 27 5.21 -12.96 11.42
N GLY A 28 6.24 -12.19 11.78
CA GLY A 28 7.62 -12.43 11.33
C GLY A 28 7.81 -12.28 9.81
N PRO A 29 9.04 -12.45 9.30
CA PRO A 29 9.33 -12.34 7.87
C PRO A 29 8.83 -13.58 7.12
N SER A 30 7.57 -13.54 6.67
CA SER A 30 6.92 -14.62 5.90
C SER A 30 6.83 -14.34 4.39
N CYS A 31 7.10 -13.11 3.96
CA CYS A 31 7.00 -12.73 2.55
C CYS A 31 8.11 -13.38 1.70
N ARG A 32 7.70 -14.17 0.70
CA ARG A 32 8.59 -14.76 -0.30
C ARG A 32 9.06 -13.75 -1.37
N TYR A 33 8.30 -12.69 -1.58
CA TYR A 33 8.53 -11.71 -2.65
C TYR A 33 9.15 -10.42 -2.10
N THR A 34 10.11 -9.88 -2.85
CA THR A 34 10.75 -8.58 -2.60
C THR A 34 10.59 -7.68 -3.83
N PRO A 35 9.94 -6.50 -3.72
CA PRO A 35 9.28 -5.97 -2.53
C PRO A 35 8.05 -6.80 -2.11
N THR A 36 7.69 -6.72 -0.82
CA THR A 36 6.49 -7.39 -0.28
C THR A 36 5.20 -6.88 -0.95
N CYS A 37 4.13 -7.67 -0.97
CA CYS A 37 2.85 -7.26 -1.57
C CYS A 37 2.31 -5.94 -0.98
N SER A 38 2.45 -5.75 0.33
CA SER A 38 2.06 -4.51 1.01
C SER A 38 2.89 -3.29 0.54
N GLN A 39 4.19 -3.46 0.33
CA GLN A 39 5.06 -2.43 -0.24
C GLN A 39 4.71 -2.12 -1.70
N TYR A 40 4.45 -3.15 -2.51
CA TYR A 40 4.01 -2.98 -3.90
C TYR A 40 2.69 -2.20 -3.98
N GLY A 41 1.72 -2.51 -3.11
CA GLY A 41 0.46 -1.77 -3.03
C GLY A 41 0.68 -0.28 -2.73
N ILE A 42 1.55 0.04 -1.78
CA ILE A 42 1.92 1.44 -1.47
C ILE A 42 2.50 2.15 -2.71
N GLU A 43 3.39 1.48 -3.46
CA GLU A 43 3.96 2.05 -4.70
C GLU A 43 2.90 2.23 -5.78
N ALA A 44 1.99 1.26 -5.94
CA ALA A 44 0.88 1.34 -6.88
C ALA A 44 -0.02 2.55 -6.59
N PHE A 45 -0.39 2.75 -5.32
CA PHE A 45 -1.18 3.91 -4.87
C PHE A 45 -0.46 5.25 -5.08
N LYS A 46 0.86 5.31 -4.89
CA LYS A 46 1.67 6.52 -5.13
C LYS A 46 1.82 6.85 -6.62
N LYS A 47 2.07 5.82 -7.44
CA LYS A 47 2.36 5.98 -8.87
C LYS A 47 1.11 6.22 -9.69
N TYR A 48 0.05 5.47 -9.43
CA TYR A 48 -1.15 5.44 -10.27
C TYR A 48 -2.40 6.09 -9.65
N GLY A 49 -2.37 6.48 -8.37
CA GLY A 49 -3.52 7.05 -7.66
C GLY A 49 -4.52 5.98 -7.21
N VAL A 50 -5.64 6.38 -6.59
CA VAL A 50 -6.54 5.44 -5.90
C VAL A 50 -7.16 4.36 -6.80
N PHE A 51 -7.70 4.70 -7.97
CA PHE A 51 -8.41 3.73 -8.82
C PHE A 51 -7.48 2.64 -9.39
N LYS A 52 -6.39 3.06 -10.04
CA LYS A 52 -5.40 2.11 -10.59
C LYS A 52 -4.55 1.47 -9.49
N GLY A 53 -4.29 2.18 -8.40
CA GLY A 53 -3.62 1.63 -7.22
C GLY A 53 -4.42 0.48 -6.61
N PHE A 54 -5.74 0.66 -6.45
CA PHE A 54 -6.62 -0.38 -5.94
C PHE A 54 -6.73 -1.59 -6.87
N TRP A 55 -6.70 -1.38 -8.19
CA TRP A 55 -6.68 -2.48 -9.16
C TRP A 55 -5.37 -3.29 -9.13
N LEU A 56 -4.26 -2.68 -8.71
CA LEU A 56 -2.92 -3.28 -8.73
C LEU A 56 -2.43 -3.73 -7.35
N THR A 57 -3.13 -3.40 -6.27
CA THR A 57 -2.76 -3.78 -4.88
C THR A 57 -3.42 -5.09 -4.51
#